data_AF-A0A0V7Z981-F1
#
_entry.id   AF-A0A0V7Z981-F1
#
_cell.length_a   1.000
_cell.length_b   1.000
_cell.length_c   1.000
_cell.angle_alpha   90.00
_cell.angle_beta   90.00
_cell.angle_gamma   90.00
#
_symmetry.space_group_name_H-M   'P 1'
#
loop_
_entity.id
_entity.type
_entity.pdbx_description
1 polymer ?
#
loop_
_entity_poly.entity_id
_entity_poly.type
_entity_poly.pdbx_seq_one_letter_code
_entity_poly.pdbx_strand_id
1 'polypeptide(L)'
;MRALALIAAAAAAGTPAPAPGLYCSISGERMPISIGADGGIGIDGLDCARAVYSPGRVRSDACYANGGAVVTLDVALGQTAAGELVFDMEIYRLRGAGPPCP
;
A
#
# COMPACT_ATOMS: atom_id res chain seq x y z
N MET A 1 51.52 -0.50 -5.84
CA MET A 1 50.35 -1.36 -5.54
C MET A 1 49.11 -0.48 -5.63
N ARG A 2 48.30 -0.62 -6.69
CA ARG A 2 47.05 0.14 -6.89
C ARG A 2 45.90 -0.72 -6.34
N ALA A 3 45.34 -0.35 -5.20
CA ALA A 3 44.12 -0.96 -4.69
C ALA A 3 42.93 -0.34 -5.44
N LEU A 4 42.19 -1.16 -6.21
CA LEU A 4 40.90 -0.77 -6.77
C LEU A 4 39.84 -0.86 -5.67
N ALA A 5 39.22 0.26 -5.32
CA ALA A 5 38.04 0.29 -4.46
C ALA A 5 36.79 -0.02 -5.30
N LEU A 6 36.16 -1.16 -5.03
CA LEU A 6 34.85 -1.52 -5.58
C LEU A 6 33.77 -0.79 -4.78
N ILE A 7 33.20 0.26 -5.36
CA ILE A 7 31.99 0.91 -4.83
C ILE A 7 30.81 0.02 -5.22
N ALA A 8 30.28 -0.75 -4.27
CA ALA A 8 29.05 -1.50 -4.44
C ALA A 8 27.87 -0.51 -4.45
N ALA A 9 27.31 -0.24 -5.63
CA ALA A 9 26.05 0.46 -5.74
C ALA A 9 24.93 -0.48 -5.25
N ALA A 10 24.44 -0.26 -4.03
CA ALA A 10 23.21 -0.87 -3.58
C ALA A 10 22.07 -0.31 -4.46
N ALA A 11 21.60 -1.10 -5.41
CA ALA A 11 20.37 -0.80 -6.12
C ALA A 11 19.28 -0.65 -5.06
N ALA A 12 18.70 0.55 -4.95
CA ALA A 12 17.49 0.78 -4.17
C ALA A 12 16.37 0.00 -4.86
N ALA A 13 16.26 -1.29 -4.53
CA ALA A 13 15.09 -2.08 -4.85
C ALA A 13 13.91 -1.34 -4.21
N GLY A 14 13.09 -0.69 -5.05
CA GLY A 14 11.85 -0.07 -4.60
C GLY A 14 11.10 -1.09 -3.75
N THR A 15 10.54 -0.64 -2.63
CA THR A 15 9.79 -1.53 -1.76
C THR A 15 8.69 -2.17 -2.59
N PRO A 16 8.62 -3.51 -2.64
CA PRO A 16 7.58 -4.18 -3.39
C PRO A 16 6.22 -3.71 -2.85
N ALA A 17 5.26 -3.57 -3.76
CA ALA A 17 3.89 -3.31 -3.37
C ALA A 17 3.40 -4.37 -2.37
N PRO A 18 2.47 -4.05 -1.46
CA PRO A 18 1.81 -5.04 -0.64
C PRO A 18 1.24 -6.19 -1.49
N ALA A 19 1.13 -7.37 -0.89
CA ALA A 19 0.53 -8.50 -1.58
C ALA A 19 -0.92 -8.15 -2.00
N PRO A 20 -1.36 -8.50 -3.23
CA PRO A 20 -2.72 -8.23 -3.65
C PRO A 20 -3.76 -8.90 -2.75
N GLY A 21 -4.87 -8.21 -2.51
CA GLY A 21 -5.99 -8.72 -1.74
C GLY A 21 -6.67 -7.68 -0.86
N LEU A 22 -7.53 -8.16 0.04
CA LEU A 22 -8.30 -7.33 0.97
C LEU A 22 -7.64 -7.36 2.35
N TYR A 23 -7.26 -6.19 2.83
CA TYR A 23 -6.70 -5.95 4.15
C TYR A 23 -7.81 -5.44 5.07
N CYS A 24 -8.13 -6.24 6.09
CA CYS A 24 -9.19 -5.91 7.06
C CYS A 24 -8.57 -5.33 8.33
N SER A 25 -9.19 -4.29 8.87
CA SER A 25 -8.82 -3.75 10.17
C SER A 25 -8.89 -4.83 11.25
N ILE A 26 -7.89 -4.91 12.13
CA ILE A 26 -7.94 -5.81 13.27
C ILE A 26 -9.01 -5.40 14.28
N SER A 27 -9.33 -4.10 14.38
CA SER A 27 -10.45 -3.61 15.21
C SER A 27 -11.82 -3.94 14.64
N GLY A 28 -11.94 -4.18 13.33
CA GLY A 28 -13.23 -4.37 12.64
C GLY A 28 -14.04 -3.07 12.40
N GLU A 29 -13.55 -1.92 12.87
CA GLU A 29 -14.32 -0.66 12.83
C GLU A 29 -13.99 0.25 11.64
N ARG A 30 -12.94 -0.08 10.88
CA ARG A 30 -12.47 0.71 9.74
C ARG A 30 -12.80 0.03 8.42
N MET A 31 -12.97 0.84 7.37
CA MET A 31 -13.17 0.32 6.03
C MET A 31 -11.96 -0.49 5.58
N PRO A 32 -12.15 -1.57 4.79
CA PRO A 32 -11.04 -2.36 4.29
C PRO A 32 -10.15 -1.56 3.33
N ILE A 33 -8.88 -1.94 3.27
CA ILE A 33 -7.94 -1.49 2.24
C ILE A 33 -7.84 -2.61 1.19
N SER A 34 -8.09 -2.32 -0.08
CA SER A 34 -7.87 -3.28 -1.17
C SER A 34 -6.59 -2.97 -1.92
N ILE A 35 -5.84 -4.01 -2.28
CA ILE A 35 -4.64 -3.90 -3.12
C ILE A 35 -4.87 -4.76 -4.37
N GLY A 36 -4.86 -4.10 -5.53
CA GLY A 36 -5.02 -4.73 -6.84
C GLY A 36 -3.76 -5.47 -7.28
N ALA A 37 -3.92 -6.50 -8.10
CA ALA A 37 -2.78 -7.22 -8.71
C ALA A 37 -1.99 -6.35 -9.72
N ASP A 38 -2.61 -5.29 -10.21
CA ASP A 38 -2.07 -4.25 -11.08
C ASP A 38 -1.43 -3.09 -10.31
N GLY A 39 -1.44 -3.13 -8.98
CA GLY A 39 -0.94 -2.07 -8.11
C GLY A 39 -1.95 -0.95 -7.85
N GLY A 40 -3.24 -1.19 -8.11
CA GLY A 40 -4.31 -0.31 -7.64
C GLY A 40 -4.50 -0.38 -6.11
N ILE A 41 -5.11 0.65 -5.54
CA ILE A 41 -5.46 0.71 -4.11
C ILE A 41 -6.86 1.29 -3.91
N GLY A 42 -7.66 0.61 -3.10
CA GLY A 42 -8.89 1.15 -2.52
C GLY A 42 -8.67 1.49 -1.05
N ILE A 43 -8.90 2.74 -0.66
CA ILE A 43 -8.68 3.23 0.72
C ILE A 43 -9.56 4.46 0.99
N ASP A 44 -10.17 4.56 2.17
CA ASP A 44 -11.00 5.70 2.58
C ASP A 44 -12.09 6.11 1.59
N GLY A 45 -12.64 5.14 0.84
CA GLY A 45 -13.69 5.38 -0.15
C GLY A 45 -13.16 5.96 -1.47
N LEU A 46 -11.84 5.92 -1.67
CA LEU A 46 -11.16 6.22 -2.92
C LEU A 46 -10.83 4.92 -3.65
N ASP A 47 -10.94 4.95 -4.97
CA ASP A 47 -10.49 3.88 -5.86
C ASP A 47 -9.39 4.42 -6.81
N CYS A 48 -8.17 3.94 -6.65
CA CYS A 48 -7.00 4.39 -7.39
C CYS A 48 -6.51 3.26 -8.31
N ALA A 49 -6.58 3.44 -9.63
CA ALA A 49 -6.19 2.40 -10.59
C ALA A 49 -4.68 2.07 -10.59
N ARG A 50 -3.83 3.02 -10.18
CA ARG A 50 -2.37 2.81 -10.16
C ARG A 50 -1.73 3.64 -9.06
N ALA A 51 -1.18 2.96 -8.06
CA ALA A 51 -0.43 3.60 -6.99
C ALA A 51 1.07 3.29 -7.08
N VAL A 52 1.87 4.24 -6.59
CA VAL A 52 3.29 4.09 -6.34
C VAL A 52 3.49 3.86 -4.86
N TYR A 53 4.09 2.71 -4.53
CA TYR A 53 4.41 2.32 -3.17
C TYR A 53 5.87 2.64 -2.88
N SER A 54 6.10 3.22 -1.72
CA SER A 54 7.42 3.56 -1.18
C SER A 54 7.44 3.24 0.32
N PRO A 55 8.62 3.13 0.95
CA PRO A 55 8.68 2.85 2.39
C PRO A 55 7.82 3.83 3.20
N GLY A 56 6.74 3.31 3.82
CA GLY A 56 5.87 4.10 4.69
C GLY A 56 4.91 5.06 3.99
N ARG A 57 4.78 5.02 2.66
CA ARG A 57 3.96 5.96 1.90
C ARG A 57 3.41 5.35 0.60
N VAL A 58 2.17 5.73 0.26
CA VAL A 58 1.53 5.40 -1.01
C VAL A 58 1.05 6.68 -1.69
N ARG A 59 1.22 6.76 -3.01
CA ARG A 59 0.78 7.89 -3.83
C ARG A 59 0.05 7.43 -5.08
N SER A 60 -1.00 8.14 -5.48
CA SER A 60 -1.62 8.03 -6.80
C SER A 60 -2.02 9.42 -7.28
N ASP A 61 -1.75 9.74 -8.54
CA ASP A 61 -2.12 11.05 -9.10
C ASP A 61 -3.63 11.14 -9.41
N ALA A 62 -4.31 10.00 -9.56
CA ALA A 62 -5.74 9.93 -9.85
C ALA A 62 -6.43 8.80 -9.08
N CYS A 63 -7.40 9.18 -8.26
CA CYS A 63 -8.31 8.29 -7.56
C CYS A 63 -9.74 8.82 -7.70
N TYR A 64 -10.69 7.90 -7.84
CA TYR A 64 -12.10 8.23 -7.95
C TYR A 64 -12.74 8.18 -6.57
N ALA A 65 -13.27 9.30 -6.12
CA ALA A 65 -14.08 9.38 -4.91
C ALA A 65 -15.56 9.13 -5.22
N ASN A 66 -16.33 8.84 -4.18
CA ASN A 66 -17.79 8.83 -4.27
C ASN A 66 -18.30 10.14 -4.89
N GLY A 67 -19.24 10.03 -5.84
CA GLY A 67 -19.75 11.18 -6.59
C GLY A 67 -18.93 11.58 -7.83
N GLY A 68 -17.88 10.81 -8.18
CA GLY A 68 -17.15 10.94 -9.45
C GLY A 68 -16.04 11.98 -9.45
N ALA A 69 -15.74 12.60 -8.30
CA ALA A 69 -14.60 13.50 -8.19
C ALA A 69 -13.28 12.72 -8.36
N VAL A 70 -12.32 13.35 -9.05
CA VAL A 70 -10.96 12.81 -9.21
C VAL A 70 -10.03 13.57 -8.27
N VAL A 71 -9.32 12.84 -7.42
CA VAL A 71 -8.41 13.41 -6.40
C VAL A 71 -7.05 12.73 -6.45
N THR A 72 -6.04 13.39 -5.91
CA THR A 72 -4.71 12.81 -5.68
C THR A 72 -4.68 12.15 -4.31
N LEU A 73 -4.07 10.97 -4.21
CA LEU A 73 -3.75 10.28 -2.96
C LEU A 73 -2.27 10.47 -2.65
N ASP A 74 -1.94 10.90 -1.43
CA ASP A 74 -0.57 10.92 -0.91
C ASP A 74 -0.62 10.77 0.62
N VAL A 75 -0.53 9.53 1.09
CA VAL A 75 -0.76 9.19 2.50
C VAL A 75 0.33 8.29 3.06
N ALA A 76 0.52 8.36 4.38
CA ALA A 76 1.39 7.43 5.07
C ALA A 76 0.76 6.03 5.03
N LEU A 77 1.48 5.04 4.53
CA LEU A 77 1.06 3.65 4.52
C LEU A 77 2.26 2.77 4.86
N GLY A 78 2.29 2.30 6.10
CA GLY A 78 3.32 1.41 6.60
C GLY A 78 3.06 -0.04 6.22
N GLN A 79 4.11 -0.85 6.21
CA GLN A 79 4.01 -2.30 6.16
C GLN A 79 4.91 -2.91 7.22
N THR A 80 4.37 -3.83 8.02
CA THR A 80 5.15 -4.59 9.02
C THR A 80 5.98 -5.67 8.33
N ALA A 81 6.99 -6.22 9.03
CA ALA A 81 7.75 -7.36 8.52
C ALA A 81 6.89 -8.62 8.28
N ALA A 82 5.73 -8.72 8.95
CA ALA A 82 4.75 -9.78 8.74
C ALA A 82 3.81 -9.53 7.55
N GLY A 83 3.94 -8.37 6.88
CA GLY A 83 3.14 -8.00 5.71
C GLY A 83 1.82 -7.31 6.02
N GLU A 84 1.54 -7.00 7.30
CA GLU A 84 0.37 -6.22 7.72
C GLU A 84 0.55 -4.76 7.31
N LEU A 85 -0.55 -4.06 7.01
CA LEU A 85 -0.51 -2.64 6.70
C LEU A 85 -0.77 -1.82 7.96
N VAL A 86 -0.14 -0.66 8.03
CA VAL A 86 -0.38 0.34 9.09
C VAL A 86 -0.85 1.63 8.42
N PHE A 87 -2.07 2.04 8.73
CA PHE A 87 -2.70 3.24 8.20
C PHE A 87 -3.51 3.92 9.30
N ASP A 88 -3.33 5.22 9.50
CA ASP A 88 -4.02 5.99 10.55
C ASP A 88 -4.00 5.35 11.94
N MET A 89 -2.83 4.83 12.32
CA MET A 89 -2.56 4.10 13.57
C MET A 89 -3.34 2.78 13.75
N GLU A 90 -4.05 2.32 12.72
CA GLU A 90 -4.74 1.04 12.68
C GLU A 90 -3.90 -0.01 11.94
N ILE A 91 -4.01 -1.27 12.38
CA ILE A 91 -3.33 -2.40 11.75
C ILE A 91 -4.34 -3.16 10.91
N TYR A 92 -3.97 -3.41 9.65
CA TYR A 92 -4.78 -4.18 8.72
C TYR A 92 -4.07 -5.45 8.32
N ARG A 93 -4.79 -6.57 8.37
CA ARG A 93 -4.28 -7.89 8.01
C ARG A 93 -4.85 -8.37 6.69
N LEU A 94 -3.97 -8.88 5.82
CA LEU A 94 -4.37 -9.53 4.58
C LEU A 94 -5.28 -10.72 4.89
N ARG A 95 -6.42 -10.79 4.22
CA ARG A 95 -7.36 -11.89 4.39
C ARG A 95 -7.19 -12.93 3.28
N GLY A 96 -7.21 -14.21 3.69
CA GLY A 96 -7.14 -15.35 2.76
C GLY A 96 -8.49 -15.80 2.17
N ALA A 97 -9.64 -15.36 2.70
CA ALA A 97 -10.97 -15.76 2.25
C ALA A 97 -11.91 -14.54 2.07
N GLY A 98 -12.74 -14.58 1.02
CA GLY A 98 -13.45 -13.44 0.42
C GLY A 98 -14.36 -12.60 1.34
N PRO A 99 -14.88 -11.46 0.85
CA PRO A 99 -15.62 -10.45 1.64
C PRO A 99 -16.92 -10.97 2.29
N PRO A 100 -17.49 -10.26 3.30
CA PRO A 100 -17.00 -9.00 3.90
C PRO A 100 -15.99 -9.23 5.02
N CYS A 101 -15.18 -8.20 5.36
CA CYS A 101 -14.39 -8.22 6.59
C CYS A 101 -15.29 -8.53 7.80
N PRO A 102 -14.81 -9.33 8.76
CA PRO A 102 -15.60 -9.75 9.92
C PRO A 102 -16.01 -8.58 10.81
#